data_AF-A0A7X5WUE4-F1
#
_entry.id   AF-A0A7X5WUE4-F1
#
_cell.length_a   1.000
_cell.length_b   1.000
_cell.length_c   1.000
_cell.angle_alpha   90.00
_cell.angle_beta   90.00
_cell.angle_gamma   90.00
#
_symmetry.space_group_name_H-M   'P 1'
#
loop_
_entity.id
_entity.type
_entity.pdbx_description
1 polymer ?
#
loop_
_entity_poly.entity_id
_entity_poly.type
_entity_poly.pdbx_seq_one_letter_code
_entity_poly.pdbx_strand_id
1 'polypeptide(L)'
;MNLRTGSATQYRILDHERDRLIGTIDESRAFDSVHPGAVYLHRGQAYEVVRLDLDERVARVVEADGGEYTQARSDTDISVVAVDEARAVGAARIHLGTVEVSTRVTGYQRRDARSRRVLGSETLDLPEQRLVTRAFWYTIDEAAMVGFDGDLGGTLHAIEHAAIGLLPLFTICDRWDVGGVSTPIHPDTGRPTIFVYDGYPGGAGIAELGWEAEARHLRATRELIEGCGCAEGCPSCVQSPKCGNGNEPLDKAGASMLLHAVLGS
;
A
#
# COMPACT_ATOMS: atom_id res chain seq x y z
N MET A 1 -17.84 19.44 -13.43
CA MET A 1 -16.37 19.41 -13.45
C MET A 1 -15.93 18.64 -12.23
N ASN A 2 -15.53 17.39 -12.40
CA ASN A 2 -15.12 16.52 -11.29
C ASN A 2 -13.65 16.85 -10.97
N LEU A 3 -13.38 17.43 -9.80
CA LEU A 3 -12.05 17.91 -9.37
C LEU A 3 -11.18 16.80 -8.76
N ARG A 4 -11.55 15.54 -8.95
CA ARG A 4 -10.80 14.36 -8.54
C ARG A 4 -10.55 13.53 -9.78
N THR A 5 -9.30 13.48 -10.22
CA THR A 5 -8.81 12.53 -11.22
C THR A 5 -8.74 11.13 -10.61
N GLY A 6 -9.87 10.62 -10.11
CA GLY A 6 -10.07 9.19 -9.91
C GLY A 6 -10.31 8.54 -11.26
N SER A 7 -10.13 7.21 -11.34
CA SER A 7 -10.61 6.42 -12.48
C SER A 7 -11.96 6.95 -12.99
N ALA A 8 -12.12 7.15 -14.31
CA ALA A 8 -13.39 7.60 -14.87
C ALA A 8 -14.56 6.63 -14.55
N THR A 9 -14.23 5.40 -14.14
CA THR A 9 -15.14 4.38 -13.65
C THR A 9 -15.28 4.41 -12.12
N GLN A 10 -16.53 4.35 -11.66
CA GLN A 10 -16.88 4.20 -10.25
C GLN A 10 -17.89 3.07 -10.03
N TYR A 11 -17.84 2.46 -8.86
CA TYR A 11 -18.89 1.59 -8.33
C TYR A 11 -19.89 2.41 -7.52
N ARG A 12 -21.17 2.08 -7.65
CA ARG A 12 -22.24 2.63 -6.80
C ARG A 12 -22.47 1.72 -5.60
N ILE A 13 -22.71 2.32 -4.44
CA ILE A 13 -23.02 1.61 -3.20
C ILE A 13 -24.49 1.86 -2.90
N LEU A 14 -25.32 0.82 -2.99
CA LEU A 14 -26.77 0.89 -2.84
C LEU A 14 -27.24 0.13 -1.60
N ASP A 15 -28.19 0.70 -0.88
CA ASP A 15 -28.97 0.00 0.15
C ASP A 15 -29.72 -1.18 -0.50
N HIS A 16 -29.54 -2.39 0.04
CA HIS A 16 -30.08 -3.62 -0.53
C HIS A 16 -31.62 -3.65 -0.54
N GLU A 17 -32.26 -3.11 0.49
CA GLU A 17 -33.72 -3.16 0.65
C GLU A 17 -34.42 -1.98 -0.03
N ARG A 18 -33.82 -0.79 0.04
CA ARG A 18 -34.44 0.47 -0.37
C ARG A 18 -33.98 0.96 -1.74
N ASP A 19 -32.99 0.29 -2.33
CA ASP A 19 -32.32 0.68 -3.58
C ASP A 19 -31.82 2.14 -3.58
N ARG A 20 -31.54 2.65 -2.38
CA ARG A 20 -31.09 4.03 -2.15
C ARG A 20 -29.59 4.12 -2.33
N LEU A 21 -29.12 5.11 -3.08
CA LEU A 21 -27.70 5.43 -3.19
C LEU A 21 -27.13 5.89 -1.84
N ILE A 22 -26.19 5.11 -1.31
CA ILE A 22 -25.40 5.45 -0.10
C ILE A 22 -24.17 6.26 -0.51
N GLY A 23 -23.47 5.83 -1.55
CA GLY A 23 -22.24 6.49 -1.98
C GLY A 23 -21.66 5.91 -3.27
N THR A 24 -20.47 6.38 -3.62
CA THR A 24 -19.69 5.93 -4.77
C THR A 24 -18.24 5.71 -4.37
N ILE A 25 -17.56 4.80 -5.06
CA ILE A 25 -16.14 4.52 -4.86
C ILE A 25 -15.45 4.29 -6.20
N ASP A 26 -14.21 4.71 -6.34
CA ASP A 26 -13.43 4.51 -7.55
C ASP A 26 -13.15 3.01 -7.78
N GLU A 27 -13.16 2.58 -9.05
CA GLU A 27 -12.93 1.18 -9.44
C GLU A 27 -11.65 0.60 -8.84
N SER A 28 -10.56 1.37 -8.79
CA SER A 28 -9.28 0.95 -8.24
C SER A 28 -9.29 0.61 -6.74
N ARG A 29 -10.34 0.99 -6.01
CA ARG A 29 -10.51 0.71 -4.57
C ARG A 29 -11.71 -0.18 -4.29
N ALA A 30 -12.50 -0.51 -5.30
CA ALA A 30 -13.76 -1.21 -5.12
C ALA A 30 -13.57 -2.58 -4.47
N PHE A 31 -12.57 -3.35 -4.92
CA PHE A 31 -12.35 -4.70 -4.41
C PHE A 31 -11.73 -4.72 -3.02
N ASP A 32 -11.00 -3.67 -2.63
CA ASP A 32 -10.46 -3.55 -1.29
C ASP A 32 -11.52 -3.12 -0.26
N SER A 33 -12.40 -2.20 -0.65
CA SER A 33 -13.32 -1.54 0.29
C SER A 33 -14.76 -2.03 0.25
N VAL A 34 -15.22 -2.58 -0.89
CA VAL A 34 -16.60 -3.05 -1.09
C VAL A 34 -16.69 -4.42 -1.74
N HIS A 35 -15.73 -5.31 -1.44
CA HIS A 35 -15.87 -6.73 -1.76
C HIS A 35 -17.06 -7.37 -1.02
N PRO A 36 -17.60 -8.51 -1.48
CA PRO A 36 -18.57 -9.27 -0.71
C PRO A 36 -18.06 -9.57 0.70
N GLY A 37 -18.90 -9.30 1.70
CA GLY A 37 -18.59 -9.44 3.13
C GLY A 37 -17.80 -8.28 3.75
N ALA A 38 -17.45 -7.24 2.99
CA ALA A 38 -16.77 -6.06 3.53
C ALA A 38 -17.68 -5.25 4.47
N VAL A 39 -17.11 -4.71 5.54
CA VAL A 39 -17.77 -3.67 6.36
C VAL A 39 -17.32 -2.29 5.88
N TYR A 40 -18.19 -1.62 5.15
CA TYR A 40 -18.02 -0.28 4.63
C TYR A 40 -18.54 0.77 5.62
N LEU A 41 -17.71 1.74 5.98
CA LEU A 41 -18.11 2.85 6.85
C LEU A 41 -18.47 4.08 6.02
N HIS A 42 -19.72 4.54 6.12
CA HIS A 42 -20.18 5.76 5.46
C HIS A 42 -20.70 6.76 6.48
N ARG A 43 -19.97 7.88 6.66
CA ARG A 43 -20.36 8.98 7.58
C ARG A 43 -20.65 8.49 9.00
N GLY A 44 -19.89 7.50 9.48
CA GLY A 44 -20.04 6.93 10.82
C GLY A 44 -21.03 5.78 10.94
N GLN A 45 -21.83 5.51 9.90
CA GLN A 45 -22.70 4.33 9.84
C GLN A 45 -21.96 3.17 9.17
N ALA A 46 -21.97 2.00 9.81
CA ALA A 46 -21.41 0.77 9.26
C ALA A 46 -22.43 0.07 8.36
N TYR A 47 -21.94 -0.48 7.26
CA TYR A 47 -22.71 -1.23 6.29
C TYR A 47 -21.96 -2.50 5.90
N GLU A 48 -22.63 -3.65 5.89
CA GLU A 48 -22.06 -4.89 5.37
C GLU A 48 -22.41 -5.04 3.88
N VAL A 49 -21.42 -5.35 3.06
CA VAL A 49 -21.60 -5.60 1.62
C VAL A 49 -22.10 -7.02 1.42
N VAL A 50 -23.35 -7.15 1.02
CA VAL A 50 -23.97 -8.47 0.77
C VAL A 50 -23.68 -9.00 -0.63
N ARG A 51 -23.45 -8.12 -1.59
CA ARG A 51 -23.17 -8.50 -2.98
C ARG A 51 -22.39 -7.40 -3.70
N LEU A 52 -21.40 -7.79 -4.49
CA LEU A 52 -20.73 -6.94 -5.45
C LEU A 52 -21.04 -7.45 -6.87
N ASP A 53 -21.76 -6.65 -7.65
CA ASP A 53 -22.03 -6.90 -9.06
C ASP A 53 -20.98 -6.17 -9.91
N LEU A 54 -20.13 -6.95 -10.59
CA LEU A 54 -19.03 -6.41 -11.38
C LEU A 54 -19.49 -5.84 -12.71
N ASP A 55 -20.53 -6.43 -13.31
CA ASP A 55 -21.06 -6.01 -14.60
C ASP A 55 -21.85 -4.70 -14.46
N GLU A 56 -22.72 -4.62 -13.44
CA GLU A 56 -23.49 -3.42 -13.15
C GLU A 56 -22.71 -2.34 -12.38
N ARG A 57 -21.54 -2.72 -11.84
CA ARG A 57 -20.69 -1.91 -10.97
C ARG A 57 -21.45 -1.40 -9.74
N VAL A 58 -22.12 -2.33 -9.05
CA VAL A 58 -22.96 -2.05 -7.89
C VAL A 58 -22.57 -2.93 -6.71
N ALA A 59 -22.19 -2.31 -5.59
CA ALA A 59 -22.14 -2.95 -4.29
C ALA A 59 -23.48 -2.75 -3.59
N ARG A 60 -24.16 -3.84 -3.21
CA ARG A 60 -25.37 -3.81 -2.40
C ARG A 60 -24.99 -4.02 -0.94
N VAL A 61 -25.54 -3.19 -0.06
CA VAL A 61 -25.20 -3.17 1.36
C VAL A 61 -26.41 -3.20 2.27
N VAL A 62 -26.23 -3.73 3.48
CA VAL A 62 -27.20 -3.67 4.59
C VAL A 62 -26.57 -2.96 5.78
N GLU A 63 -27.38 -2.34 6.64
CA GLU A 63 -26.85 -1.70 7.85
C GLU A 63 -26.23 -2.75 8.80
N ALA A 64 -25.06 -2.44 9.34
CA ALA A 64 -24.35 -3.25 10.32
C ALA A 64 -24.29 -2.54 11.68
N ASP A 65 -24.13 -3.32 12.75
CA ASP A 65 -24.06 -2.78 14.13
C ASP A 65 -22.73 -2.06 14.46
N GLY A 66 -21.72 -2.23 13.61
CA GLY A 66 -20.39 -1.63 13.78
C GLY A 66 -19.52 -2.31 14.85
N GLY A 67 -19.88 -3.51 15.32
CA GLY A 67 -19.08 -4.31 16.25
C GLY A 67 -17.81 -4.87 15.62
N GLU A 68 -17.77 -4.98 14.28
CA GLU A 68 -16.67 -5.53 13.51
C GLU A 68 -16.26 -4.58 12.37
N TYR A 69 -15.04 -4.75 11.88
CA TYR A 69 -14.57 -4.20 10.61
C TYR A 69 -13.83 -5.28 9.81
N THR A 70 -13.70 -5.05 8.51
CA THR A 70 -12.96 -5.94 7.62
C THR A 70 -11.66 -5.32 7.15
N GLN A 71 -10.68 -6.17 6.90
CA GLN A 71 -9.42 -5.80 6.25
C GLN A 71 -9.18 -6.74 5.08
N ALA A 72 -9.17 -6.21 3.86
CA ALA A 72 -8.89 -7.01 2.67
C ALA A 72 -7.46 -7.56 2.71
N ARG A 73 -7.29 -8.72 2.08
CA ARG A 73 -6.01 -9.36 1.79
C ARG A 73 -5.85 -9.38 0.28
N SER A 74 -4.66 -9.02 -0.17
CA SER A 74 -4.38 -8.92 -1.60
C SER A 74 -2.96 -9.37 -1.92
N ASP A 75 -2.84 -9.97 -3.09
CA ASP A 75 -1.57 -10.23 -3.75
C ASP A 75 -1.31 -9.07 -4.71
N THR A 76 -0.09 -8.55 -4.73
CA THR A 76 0.30 -7.45 -5.61
C THR A 76 1.63 -7.75 -6.27
N ASP A 77 1.63 -7.72 -7.60
CA ASP A 77 2.81 -7.80 -8.45
C ASP A 77 3.06 -6.44 -9.10
N ILE A 78 4.33 -6.15 -9.39
CA ILE A 78 4.75 -4.92 -10.06
C ILE A 78 5.77 -5.26 -11.13
N SER A 79 5.71 -4.55 -12.26
CA SER A 79 6.68 -4.65 -13.35
C SER A 79 7.12 -3.27 -13.81
N VAL A 80 8.39 -3.16 -14.23
CA VAL A 80 8.96 -1.92 -14.74
C VAL A 80 8.68 -1.83 -16.24
N VAL A 81 7.88 -0.82 -16.62
CA VAL A 81 7.53 -0.57 -18.02
C VAL A 81 8.59 0.31 -18.69
N ALA A 82 9.03 1.36 -18.00
CA ALA A 82 10.06 2.28 -18.49
C ALA A 82 10.81 2.94 -17.33
N VAL A 83 12.08 3.23 -17.53
CA VAL A 83 12.91 4.01 -16.61
C VAL A 83 13.23 5.35 -17.27
N ASP A 84 12.85 6.44 -16.62
CA ASP A 84 13.04 7.80 -17.12
C ASP A 84 14.38 8.35 -16.62
N GLU A 85 14.60 8.27 -15.30
CA GLU A 85 15.77 8.83 -14.62
C GLU A 85 16.25 7.90 -13.52
N ALA A 86 17.56 7.91 -13.24
CA ALA A 86 18.14 7.17 -12.13
C ALA A 86 19.39 7.89 -11.58
N ARG A 87 19.57 7.84 -10.26
CA ARG A 87 20.78 8.38 -9.60
C ARG A 87 21.15 7.61 -8.33
N ALA A 88 22.42 7.68 -7.96
CA ALA A 88 22.92 7.05 -6.74
C ALA A 88 22.46 7.82 -5.49
N VAL A 89 22.13 7.07 -4.43
CA VAL A 89 21.77 7.58 -3.10
C VAL A 89 22.43 6.66 -2.08
N GLY A 90 23.65 7.03 -1.67
CA GLY A 90 24.49 6.16 -0.85
C GLY A 90 24.81 4.85 -1.60
N ALA A 91 24.66 3.70 -0.92
CA ALA A 91 24.80 2.36 -1.50
C ALA A 91 23.47 1.80 -2.05
N ALA A 92 22.63 2.68 -2.58
CA ALA A 92 21.45 2.35 -3.35
C ALA A 92 21.36 3.23 -4.61
N ARG A 93 20.47 2.87 -5.51
CA ARG A 93 20.10 3.69 -6.67
C ARG A 93 18.60 3.96 -6.63
N ILE A 94 18.22 5.23 -6.69
CA ILE A 94 16.83 5.60 -6.92
C ILE A 94 16.57 5.68 -8.41
N HIS A 95 15.37 5.30 -8.82
CA HIS A 95 14.86 5.40 -10.18
C HIS A 95 13.51 6.08 -10.17
N LEU A 96 13.15 6.71 -11.29
CA LEU A 96 11.84 7.24 -11.60
C LEU A 96 11.40 6.67 -12.93
N GLY A 97 10.14 6.29 -13.05
CA GLY A 97 9.63 5.75 -14.31
C GLY A 97 8.19 5.27 -14.23
N THR A 98 7.81 4.54 -15.28
CA THR A 98 6.47 3.96 -15.44
C THR A 98 6.49 2.50 -15.01
N VAL A 99 5.47 2.09 -14.26
CA VAL A 99 5.26 0.72 -13.79
C VAL A 99 3.85 0.24 -14.12
N GLU A 100 3.69 -1.08 -14.25
CA GLU A 100 2.38 -1.74 -14.23
C GLU A 100 2.26 -2.52 -12.92
N VAL A 101 1.24 -2.19 -12.14
CA VAL A 101 0.89 -2.87 -10.89
C VAL A 101 -0.33 -3.75 -11.14
N SER A 102 -0.24 -5.02 -10.76
CA SER A 102 -1.35 -5.97 -10.81
C SER A 102 -1.72 -6.38 -9.39
N THR A 103 -2.97 -6.15 -8.99
CA THR A 103 -3.45 -6.47 -7.64
C THR A 103 -4.66 -7.39 -7.71
N ARG A 104 -4.69 -8.43 -6.87
CA ARG A 104 -5.84 -9.31 -6.70
C ARG A 104 -6.23 -9.39 -5.23
N VAL A 105 -7.49 -9.08 -4.93
CA VAL A 105 -8.04 -9.30 -3.58
C VAL A 105 -8.41 -10.77 -3.44
N THR A 106 -7.65 -11.48 -2.60
CA THR A 106 -7.73 -12.94 -2.42
C THR A 106 -8.55 -13.35 -1.19
N GLY A 107 -8.92 -12.37 -0.36
CA GLY A 107 -9.71 -12.62 0.83
C GLY A 107 -9.80 -11.40 1.72
N TYR A 108 -10.28 -11.61 2.94
CA TYR A 108 -10.30 -10.58 3.98
C TYR A 108 -10.30 -11.18 5.37
N GLN A 109 -9.95 -10.37 6.36
CA GLN A 109 -10.08 -10.70 7.77
C GLN A 109 -11.22 -9.92 8.41
N ARG A 110 -12.04 -10.60 9.20
CA ARG A 110 -12.99 -9.97 10.13
C ARG A 110 -12.27 -9.67 11.43
N ARG A 111 -12.41 -8.45 11.93
CA ARG A 111 -11.76 -7.98 13.15
C ARG A 111 -12.76 -7.29 14.06
N ASP A 112 -12.62 -7.54 15.36
CA ASP A 112 -13.40 -6.84 16.37
C ASP A 112 -13.02 -5.35 16.39
N ALA A 113 -14.01 -4.46 16.33
CA ALA A 113 -13.77 -3.03 16.17
C ALA A 113 -13.05 -2.40 17.37
N ARG A 114 -13.18 -2.99 18.57
CA ARG A 114 -12.62 -2.44 19.82
C ARG A 114 -11.25 -3.02 20.13
N SER A 115 -11.16 -4.34 20.20
CA SER A 115 -9.98 -5.10 20.56
C SER A 115 -9.04 -5.35 19.39
N ARG A 116 -9.49 -5.14 18.15
CA ARG A 116 -8.75 -5.39 16.89
C ARG A 116 -8.34 -6.84 16.67
N ARG A 117 -8.81 -7.76 17.51
CA ARG A 117 -8.55 -9.20 17.40
C ARG A 117 -9.17 -9.72 16.11
N VAL A 118 -8.44 -10.62 15.44
CA VAL A 118 -8.96 -11.35 14.28
C VAL A 118 -10.05 -12.31 14.77
N LEU A 119 -11.24 -12.19 14.20
CA LEU A 119 -12.40 -13.03 14.48
C LEU A 119 -12.52 -14.17 13.46
N GLY A 120 -12.09 -13.93 12.23
CA GLY A 120 -12.13 -14.92 11.15
C GLY A 120 -11.40 -14.43 9.91
N SER A 121 -11.25 -15.31 8.93
CA SER A 121 -10.70 -15.00 7.62
C SER A 121 -11.50 -15.73 6.57
N GLU A 122 -11.77 -15.05 5.47
CA GLU A 122 -12.58 -15.54 4.36
C GLU A 122 -11.79 -15.39 3.07
N THR A 123 -11.93 -16.34 2.15
CA THR A 123 -11.29 -16.30 0.83
C THR A 123 -12.23 -15.66 -0.18
N LEU A 124 -11.68 -14.93 -1.14
CA LEU A 124 -12.38 -14.31 -2.24
C LEU A 124 -11.71 -14.68 -3.56
N ASP A 125 -12.51 -14.72 -4.63
CA ASP A 125 -12.05 -14.92 -6.00
C ASP A 125 -12.46 -13.71 -6.84
N LEU A 126 -11.86 -12.56 -6.54
CA LEU A 126 -12.09 -11.32 -7.28
C LEU A 126 -11.10 -11.18 -8.44
N PRO A 127 -11.49 -10.55 -9.55
CA PRO A 127 -10.60 -10.41 -10.68
C PRO A 127 -9.42 -9.50 -10.35
N GLU A 128 -8.33 -9.71 -11.07
CA GLU A 128 -7.14 -8.88 -11.01
C GLU A 128 -7.42 -7.48 -11.56
N GLN A 129 -6.90 -6.47 -10.88
CA GLN A 129 -6.93 -5.08 -11.30
C GLN A 129 -5.54 -4.64 -11.72
N ARG A 130 -5.44 -3.95 -12.85
CA ARG A 130 -4.18 -3.43 -13.38
C ARG A 130 -4.14 -1.92 -13.33
N LEU A 131 -2.98 -1.39 -12.96
CA LEU A 131 -2.72 0.03 -12.86
C LEU A 131 -1.37 0.34 -13.51
N VAL A 132 -1.42 0.99 -14.67
CA VAL A 132 -0.22 1.62 -15.27
C VAL A 132 -0.09 3.02 -14.70
N THR A 133 1.01 3.28 -14.00
CA THR A 133 1.21 4.51 -13.22
C THR A 133 2.69 4.89 -13.13
N ARG A 134 2.97 6.00 -12.45
CA ARG A 134 4.33 6.46 -12.16
C ARG A 134 4.78 5.97 -10.78
N ALA A 135 6.07 5.68 -10.68
CA ALA A 135 6.69 5.23 -9.45
C ALA A 135 8.11 5.77 -9.31
N PHE A 136 8.55 5.94 -8.07
CA PHE A 136 9.97 5.90 -7.75
C PHE A 136 10.29 4.60 -7.01
N TRP A 137 11.50 4.12 -7.18
CA TRP A 137 11.94 2.92 -6.47
C TRP A 137 13.42 2.94 -6.16
N TYR A 138 13.79 2.26 -5.08
CA TYR A 138 15.17 2.07 -4.68
C TYR A 138 15.59 0.65 -4.99
N THR A 139 16.66 0.49 -5.76
CA THR A 139 17.39 -0.78 -5.86
C THR A 139 18.59 -0.73 -4.92
N ILE A 140 18.70 -1.69 -4.01
CA ILE A 140 19.80 -1.75 -3.04
C ILE A 140 21.02 -2.42 -3.70
N ASP A 141 22.21 -1.84 -3.54
CA ASP A 141 23.44 -2.45 -4.05
C ASP A 141 23.88 -3.60 -3.13
N GLU A 142 24.48 -4.64 -3.72
CA GLU A 142 25.01 -5.80 -2.98
C GLU A 142 25.99 -5.40 -1.87
N ALA A 143 26.71 -4.27 -2.04
CA ALA A 143 27.63 -3.74 -1.04
C ALA A 143 26.93 -3.39 0.29
N ALA A 144 25.69 -2.91 0.26
CA ALA A 144 24.89 -2.63 1.46
C ALA A 144 24.34 -3.91 2.12
N MET A 145 24.36 -5.03 1.38
CA MET A 145 23.87 -6.33 1.84
C MET A 145 24.98 -7.22 2.42
N VAL A 146 26.24 -6.80 2.36
CA VAL A 146 27.37 -7.60 2.86
C VAL A 146 27.21 -7.84 4.36
N GLY A 147 27.11 -9.12 4.75
CA GLY A 147 26.97 -9.52 6.15
C GLY A 147 25.55 -9.37 6.72
N PHE A 148 24.55 -9.07 5.88
CA PHE A 148 23.15 -9.10 6.29
C PHE A 148 22.66 -10.54 6.44
N ASP A 149 22.20 -10.92 7.63
CA ASP A 149 21.73 -12.27 8.00
C ASP A 149 20.30 -12.26 8.55
N GLY A 150 19.54 -11.19 8.26
CA GLY A 150 18.16 -11.00 8.72
C GLY A 150 17.10 -11.47 7.72
N ASP A 151 15.83 -11.29 8.08
CA ASP A 151 14.73 -11.46 7.13
C ASP A 151 14.70 -10.26 6.17
N LEU A 152 15.23 -10.46 4.97
CA LEU A 152 15.27 -9.40 3.96
C LEU A 152 13.87 -8.97 3.51
N GLY A 153 12.91 -9.90 3.47
CA GLY A 153 11.53 -9.58 3.10
C GLY A 153 10.89 -8.64 4.13
N GLY A 154 10.90 -9.04 5.40
CA GLY A 154 10.40 -8.21 6.50
C GLY A 154 11.16 -6.89 6.66
N THR A 155 12.46 -6.88 6.37
CA THR A 155 13.30 -5.67 6.41
C THR A 155 12.88 -4.65 5.36
N LEU A 156 12.79 -5.06 4.09
CA LEU A 156 12.40 -4.16 3.00
C LEU A 156 10.95 -3.67 3.18
N HIS A 157 10.07 -4.55 3.65
CA HIS A 157 8.66 -4.23 3.92
C HIS A 157 8.50 -3.22 5.06
N ALA A 158 9.31 -3.33 6.12
CA ALA A 158 9.35 -2.35 7.20
C ALA A 158 9.85 -0.97 6.71
N ILE A 159 10.87 -0.94 5.84
CA ILE A 159 11.35 0.31 5.21
C ILE A 159 10.26 0.91 4.32
N GLU A 160 9.61 0.09 3.48
CA GLU A 160 8.52 0.52 2.60
C GLU A 160 7.39 1.21 3.38
N HIS A 161 6.91 0.56 4.45
CA HIS A 161 5.87 1.13 5.30
C HIS A 161 6.27 2.45 5.94
N ALA A 162 7.46 2.53 6.52
CA ALA A 162 7.96 3.75 7.14
C ALA A 162 8.17 4.87 6.11
N ALA A 163 8.66 4.53 4.91
CA ALA A 163 8.82 5.46 3.80
C ALA A 163 7.47 6.02 3.34
N ILE A 164 6.47 5.17 3.07
CA ILE A 164 5.12 5.62 2.69
C ILE A 164 4.49 6.46 3.81
N GLY A 165 4.66 6.05 5.07
CA GLY A 165 4.13 6.79 6.22
C GLY A 165 4.65 8.22 6.35
N LEU A 166 5.90 8.48 5.94
CA LEU A 166 6.52 9.80 5.96
C LEU A 166 6.38 10.59 4.66
N LEU A 167 5.99 9.96 3.56
CA LEU A 167 5.91 10.60 2.25
C LEU A 167 5.09 11.91 2.22
N PRO A 168 3.97 12.05 2.99
CA PRO A 168 3.23 13.30 3.09
C PRO A 168 4.03 14.52 3.62
N LEU A 169 5.20 14.30 4.25
CA LEU A 169 6.08 15.39 4.69
C LEU A 169 6.92 15.97 3.54
N PHE A 170 7.04 15.23 2.44
CA PHE A 170 7.87 15.57 1.29
C PHE A 170 7.05 15.88 0.04
N THR A 171 5.82 15.39 0.00
CA THR A 171 4.92 15.48 -1.13
C THR A 171 3.54 15.96 -0.65
N ILE A 172 2.77 16.63 -1.51
CA ILE A 172 1.41 17.08 -1.15
C ILE A 172 0.44 15.92 -1.40
N CYS A 173 0.55 14.87 -0.58
CA CYS A 173 -0.27 13.67 -0.70
C CYS A 173 -0.79 13.20 0.66
N ASP A 174 -1.79 12.32 0.65
CA ASP A 174 -2.07 11.43 1.77
C ASP A 174 -1.41 10.06 1.51
N ARG A 175 -1.14 9.28 2.56
CA ARG A 175 -0.68 7.87 2.42
C ARG A 175 -1.66 7.02 1.59
N TRP A 176 -2.93 7.40 1.52
CA TRP A 176 -3.95 6.73 0.73
C TRP A 176 -3.77 6.97 -0.78
N ASP A 177 -3.01 7.98 -1.18
CA ASP A 177 -2.78 8.35 -2.58
C ASP A 177 -1.66 7.55 -3.25
N VAL A 178 -0.91 6.73 -2.49
CA VAL A 178 0.17 5.88 -2.99
C VAL A 178 0.00 4.42 -2.60
N GLY A 179 0.59 3.53 -3.37
CA GLY A 179 0.84 2.15 -2.99
C GLY A 179 2.34 1.87 -2.90
N GLY A 180 2.67 0.68 -2.41
CA GLY A 180 4.04 0.21 -2.33
C GLY A 180 4.13 -1.29 -2.57
N VAL A 181 5.32 -1.71 -2.97
CA VAL A 181 5.73 -3.11 -3.07
C VAL A 181 7.21 -3.18 -2.71
N SER A 182 7.58 -4.14 -1.88
CA SER A 182 8.96 -4.49 -1.59
C SER A 182 9.21 -5.95 -1.90
N THR A 183 10.38 -6.24 -2.48
CA THR A 183 10.78 -7.61 -2.81
C THR A 183 12.28 -7.82 -2.60
N PRO A 184 12.69 -8.96 -1.99
CA PRO A 184 14.09 -9.35 -1.86
C PRO A 184 14.82 -9.45 -3.20
N ILE A 185 14.10 -9.83 -4.27
CA ILE A 185 14.64 -9.88 -5.63
C ILE A 185 13.52 -9.58 -6.63
N HIS A 186 13.56 -8.39 -7.22
CA HIS A 186 12.60 -8.03 -8.25
C HIS A 186 12.99 -8.63 -9.61
N PRO A 187 12.07 -9.26 -10.36
CA PRO A 187 12.39 -9.90 -11.65
C PRO A 187 13.08 -8.97 -12.65
N ASP A 188 12.63 -7.71 -12.75
CA ASP A 188 13.16 -6.76 -13.74
C ASP A 188 14.47 -6.08 -13.31
N THR A 189 14.71 -5.96 -11.99
CA THR A 189 15.92 -5.26 -11.48
C THR A 189 17.02 -6.23 -11.06
N GLY A 190 16.68 -7.50 -10.81
CA GLY A 190 17.56 -8.52 -10.26
C GLY A 190 18.07 -8.22 -8.85
N ARG A 191 17.45 -7.27 -8.13
CA ARG A 191 17.96 -6.71 -6.88
C ARG A 191 16.86 -6.57 -5.82
N PRO A 192 17.23 -6.47 -4.52
CA PRO A 192 16.33 -6.01 -3.48
C PRO A 192 15.78 -4.65 -3.85
N THR A 193 14.46 -4.53 -3.94
CA THR A 193 13.81 -3.34 -4.48
C THR A 193 12.60 -2.93 -3.65
N ILE A 194 12.47 -1.62 -3.40
CA ILE A 194 11.32 -1.00 -2.72
C ILE A 194 10.72 0.01 -3.69
N PHE A 195 9.46 -0.21 -4.08
CA PHE A 195 8.68 0.67 -4.95
C PHE A 195 7.69 1.50 -4.13
N VAL A 196 7.52 2.75 -4.54
CA VAL A 196 6.40 3.60 -4.14
C VAL A 196 5.79 4.17 -5.41
N TYR A 197 4.50 3.96 -5.62
CA TYR A 197 3.82 4.32 -6.85
C TYR A 197 2.54 5.10 -6.58
N ASP A 198 2.17 5.93 -7.56
CA ASP A 198 0.97 6.76 -7.49
C ASP A 198 -0.27 5.87 -7.66
N GLY A 199 -1.26 6.03 -6.78
CA GLY A 199 -2.51 5.26 -6.78
C GLY A 199 -3.51 5.64 -7.87
N TYR A 200 -3.06 6.34 -8.92
CA TYR A 200 -3.89 6.92 -9.98
C TYR A 200 -3.33 6.57 -11.36
N PRO A 201 -4.18 6.19 -12.34
CA PRO A 201 -3.72 5.87 -13.70
C PRO A 201 -2.90 7.01 -14.31
N GLY A 202 -1.73 6.67 -14.86
CA GLY A 202 -0.81 7.65 -15.46
C GLY A 202 0.00 8.50 -14.47
N GLY A 203 -0.23 8.37 -13.17
CA GLY A 203 0.43 9.16 -12.12
C GLY A 203 -0.29 10.46 -11.77
N ALA A 204 0.01 10.96 -10.57
CA ALA A 204 -0.49 12.20 -9.98
C ALA A 204 0.62 13.20 -9.65
N GLY A 205 1.89 12.86 -9.94
CA GLY A 205 3.06 13.70 -9.65
C GLY A 205 3.69 13.42 -8.28
N ILE A 206 3.18 12.44 -7.53
CA ILE A 206 3.69 12.12 -6.18
C ILE A 206 5.02 11.38 -6.31
N ALA A 207 5.11 10.48 -7.29
CA ALA A 207 6.32 9.73 -7.59
C ALA A 207 7.51 10.66 -7.90
N GLU A 208 7.30 11.69 -8.70
CA GLU A 208 8.31 12.69 -9.05
C GLU A 208 8.77 13.48 -7.83
N LEU A 209 7.84 13.97 -7.01
CA LEU A 209 8.19 14.70 -5.78
C LEU A 209 8.92 13.80 -4.78
N GLY A 210 8.53 12.53 -4.68
CA GLY A 210 9.24 11.53 -3.87
C GLY A 210 10.65 11.28 -4.38
N TRP A 211 10.82 11.16 -5.70
CA TRP A 211 12.12 11.03 -6.35
C TRP A 211 13.03 12.25 -6.16
N GLU A 212 12.47 13.47 -6.20
CA GLU A 212 13.20 14.71 -5.94
C GLU A 212 13.64 14.85 -4.48
N ALA A 213 12.90 14.24 -3.55
CA ALA A 213 13.13 14.32 -2.11
C ALA A 213 13.94 13.15 -1.53
N GLU A 214 14.36 12.21 -2.36
CA GLU A 214 14.83 10.87 -2.03
C GLU A 214 15.80 10.81 -0.86
N ALA A 215 16.88 11.59 -0.90
CA ALA A 215 17.94 11.48 0.09
C ALA A 215 17.46 11.99 1.45
N ARG A 216 16.58 13.00 1.46
CA ARG A 216 15.98 13.52 2.69
C ARG A 216 14.90 12.58 3.22
N HIS A 217 14.10 12.02 2.31
CA HIS A 217 13.04 11.08 2.63
C HIS A 217 13.60 9.80 3.26
N LEU A 218 14.61 9.20 2.64
CA LEU A 218 15.25 7.97 3.14
C LEU A 218 15.95 8.19 4.50
N ARG A 219 16.57 9.36 4.71
CA ARG A 219 17.13 9.74 6.02
C ARG A 219 16.04 9.87 7.08
N ALA A 220 14.94 10.56 6.77
CA ALA A 220 13.82 10.69 7.71
C ALA A 220 13.16 9.34 8.02
N THR A 221 13.07 8.44 7.05
CA THR A 221 12.61 7.05 7.25
C THR A 221 13.47 6.33 8.27
N ARG A 222 14.79 6.44 8.15
CA ARG A 222 15.72 5.87 9.13
C ARG A 222 15.53 6.48 10.53
N GLU A 223 15.50 7.81 10.62
CA GLU A 223 15.32 8.54 11.88
C GLU A 223 14.01 8.17 12.59
N LEU A 224 12.92 7.95 11.86
CA LEU A 224 11.65 7.48 12.42
C LEU A 224 11.77 6.09 13.02
N ILE A 225 12.41 5.15 12.30
CA ILE A 225 12.57 3.77 12.73
C ILE A 225 13.44 3.73 14.01
N GLU A 226 14.57 4.43 14.00
CA GLU A 226 15.52 4.50 15.12
C GLU A 226 14.95 5.24 16.34
N GLY A 227 14.27 6.36 16.11
CA GLY A 227 13.69 7.19 17.16
C GLY A 227 12.48 6.57 17.86
N CYS A 228 11.86 5.54 17.27
CA CYS A 228 10.71 4.88 17.86
C CYS A 228 11.14 3.88 18.96
N GLY A 229 10.59 4.01 20.17
CA GLY A 229 10.94 3.15 21.32
C GLY A 229 10.37 1.73 21.31
N CYS A 230 9.65 1.29 20.27
CA CYS A 230 9.13 -0.08 20.19
C CYS A 230 10.21 -1.09 19.77
N ALA A 231 10.10 -2.34 20.22
CA ALA A 231 11.04 -3.40 19.84
C ALA A 231 10.74 -3.98 18.44
N GLU A 232 9.52 -4.47 18.23
CA GLU A 232 9.16 -5.27 17.05
C GLU A 232 8.58 -4.44 15.89
N GLY A 233 8.19 -3.19 16.16
CA GLY A 233 7.46 -2.35 15.21
C GLY A 233 6.06 -2.00 15.71
N CYS A 234 5.55 -0.84 15.33
CA CYS A 234 4.23 -0.36 15.75
C CYS A 234 3.61 0.56 14.69
N PRO A 235 2.33 0.96 14.85
CA PRO A 235 1.64 1.88 13.92
C PRO A 235 2.30 3.25 13.74
N SER A 236 3.22 3.62 14.63
CA SER A 236 3.95 4.89 14.55
C SER A 236 5.27 4.80 13.78
N CYS A 237 5.72 3.60 13.38
CA CYS A 237 6.98 3.44 12.65
C CYS A 237 6.85 2.57 11.39
N VAL A 238 6.67 1.25 11.54
CA VAL A 238 6.81 0.28 10.44
C VAL A 238 5.51 -0.47 10.12
N GLN A 239 4.41 -0.23 10.82
CA GLN A 239 3.11 -0.82 10.47
C GLN A 239 2.26 0.12 9.61
N SER A 240 1.64 -0.44 8.59
CA SER A 240 0.72 0.25 7.69
C SER A 240 -0.70 -0.29 7.85
N PRO A 241 -1.73 0.59 7.93
CA PRO A 241 -3.13 0.16 7.90
C PRO A 241 -3.56 -0.37 6.51
N LYS A 242 -2.77 -0.12 5.46
CA LYS A 242 -3.02 -0.54 4.07
C LYS A 242 -2.37 -1.87 3.69
N CYS A 243 -1.62 -2.49 4.60
CA CYS A 243 -0.85 -3.68 4.27
C CYS A 243 -1.78 -4.87 4.00
N GLY A 244 -1.85 -5.31 2.74
CA GLY A 244 -2.60 -6.50 2.33
C GLY A 244 -2.06 -7.81 2.92
N ASN A 245 -0.78 -7.83 3.29
CA ASN A 245 -0.12 -8.94 3.97
C ASN A 245 -0.35 -8.95 5.50
N GLY A 246 -1.12 -8.01 6.03
CA GLY A 246 -1.46 -7.96 7.45
C GLY A 246 -0.31 -7.55 8.37
N ASN A 247 0.68 -6.79 7.87
CA ASN A 247 1.88 -6.37 8.58
C ASN A 247 2.80 -7.53 9.01
N GLU A 248 2.88 -8.59 8.21
CA GLU A 248 3.76 -9.73 8.44
C GLU A 248 4.38 -10.20 7.11
N PRO A 249 5.71 -10.43 7.03
CA PRO A 249 6.70 -10.15 8.07
C PRO A 249 7.06 -8.66 8.15
N LEU A 250 7.55 -8.22 9.31
CA LEU A 250 8.18 -6.91 9.51
C LEU A 250 9.43 -7.05 10.39
N ASP A 251 10.58 -6.59 9.89
CA ASP A 251 11.84 -6.58 10.64
C ASP A 251 12.34 -5.14 10.82
N LYS A 252 11.98 -4.55 11.97
CA LYS A 252 12.40 -3.20 12.33
C LYS A 252 13.92 -3.07 12.49
N ALA A 253 14.55 -4.09 13.11
CA ALA A 253 15.98 -4.04 13.40
C ALA A 253 16.78 -4.15 12.10
N GLY A 254 16.42 -5.09 11.24
CA GLY A 254 16.98 -5.23 9.90
C GLY A 254 16.75 -3.98 9.05
N ALA A 255 15.58 -3.34 9.13
CA ALA A 255 15.31 -2.05 8.46
C ALA A 255 16.27 -0.93 8.89
N SER A 256 16.49 -0.75 10.20
CA SER A 256 17.45 0.25 10.70
C SER A 256 18.86 -0.06 10.23
N MET A 257 19.31 -1.31 10.37
CA MET A 257 20.66 -1.73 9.96
C MET A 257 20.90 -1.51 8.46
N LEU A 258 19.94 -1.91 7.63
CA LEU A 258 20.05 -1.77 6.18
C LEU A 258 20.06 -0.30 5.76
N LEU A 259 19.21 0.55 6.34
CA LEU A 259 19.21 1.99 6.06
C LEU A 259 20.51 2.67 6.50
N HIS A 260 21.11 2.23 7.61
CA HIS A 260 22.45 2.67 8.02
C HIS A 260 23.51 2.32 6.97
N ALA A 261 23.54 1.06 6.52
CA ALA A 261 24.47 0.59 5.49
C ALA A 261 24.29 1.34 4.15
N VAL A 262 23.04 1.58 3.74
CA VAL A 262 22.72 2.33 2.52
C VAL A 262 23.17 3.78 2.62
N LEU A 263 22.90 4.47 3.72
CA LEU A 263 23.16 5.91 3.86
C LEU A 263 24.60 6.26 4.28
N GLY A 264 25.40 5.26 4.69
CA GLY A 264 26.82 5.44 5.01
C GLY A 264 27.09 6.22 6.29
N SER A 265 26.30 5.98 7.34
CA SER A 265 26.45 6.59 8.67
C SER A 265 26.36 5.54 9.76
#